data_AF-A0A1Q8TAK6-F1
#
_entry.id   AF-A0A1Q8TAK6-F1
#
_cell.length_a   1.000
_cell.length_b   1.000
_cell.length_c   1.000
_cell.angle_alpha   90.00
_cell.angle_beta   90.00
_cell.angle_gamma   90.00
#
_symmetry.space_group_name_H-M   'P 1'
#
loop_
_entity.id
_entity.type
_entity.pdbx_description
1 polymer ?
#
loop_
_entity_poly.entity_id
_entity_poly.type
_entity_poly.pdbx_seq_one_letter_code
_entity_poly.pdbx_strand_id
1 'polypeptide(L)'
;MNESNIDWILAIACFLAGIGIGALGYHLLNANVARNQKVRQRLAEAELELSQVKDALNDHFAKATDLVTSIQRQSHELEQQLSQSADRLVDDLQLKRRLHPRQEGETQEEDADPPQMPRDYAEGAQGTLSEDYGLEPHKQRATEEETPPPRY
;
A
#
# COMPACT_ATOMS: atom_id res chain seq x y z
N MET A 1 -65.41 41.95 -23.25
CA MET A 1 -65.71 40.52 -23.06
C MET A 1 -64.54 39.58 -23.38
N ASN A 2 -63.40 40.07 -23.90
CA ASN A 2 -62.31 39.20 -24.39
C ASN A 2 -61.23 38.94 -23.33
N GLU A 3 -61.03 39.86 -22.39
CA GLU A 3 -60.00 39.77 -21.35
C GLU A 3 -60.24 38.60 -20.39
N SER A 4 -61.48 38.40 -19.91
CA SER A 4 -61.81 37.29 -19.01
C SER A 4 -61.61 35.90 -19.61
N ASN A 5 -61.68 35.75 -20.94
CA ASN A 5 -61.44 34.46 -21.60
C ASN A 5 -59.94 34.15 -21.66
N ILE A 6 -59.10 35.18 -21.83
CA ILE A 6 -57.64 35.03 -21.85
C ILE A 6 -57.12 34.62 -20.47
N ASP A 7 -57.62 35.21 -19.39
CA ASP A 7 -57.18 34.90 -18.03
C ASP A 7 -57.42 33.43 -17.65
N TRP A 8 -58.59 32.89 -17.97
CA TRP A 8 -58.92 31.49 -17.65
C TRP A 8 -58.15 30.50 -18.54
N ILE A 9 -57.93 30.83 -19.81
CA ILE A 9 -57.09 30.03 -20.72
C ILE A 9 -55.64 30.01 -20.23
N LEU A 10 -55.10 31.15 -19.80
CA LEU A 10 -53.75 31.24 -19.24
C LEU A 10 -53.64 30.39 -17.95
N ALA A 11 -54.65 30.45 -17.08
CA ALA A 11 -54.68 29.65 -15.86
C ALA A 11 -54.64 28.13 -16.16
N ILE A 12 -55.44 27.68 -17.14
CA ILE A 12 -55.44 26.27 -17.58
C ILE A 12 -54.10 25.89 -18.23
N ALA A 13 -53.55 26.76 -19.09
CA ALA A 13 -52.28 26.51 -19.77
C ALA A 13 -51.11 26.39 -18.78
N CYS A 14 -51.03 27.29 -17.80
CA CYS A 14 -50.04 27.22 -16.73
C CYS A 14 -50.22 25.98 -15.84
N PHE A 15 -51.47 25.59 -15.55
CA PHE A 15 -51.74 24.37 -14.78
C PHE A 15 -51.26 23.12 -15.51
N LEU A 16 -51.57 23.00 -16.81
CA LEU A 16 -51.10 21.90 -17.67
C LEU A 16 -49.57 21.88 -17.80
N ALA A 17 -48.94 23.05 -17.99
CA ALA A 17 -47.49 23.17 -18.02
C ALA A 17 -46.86 22.76 -16.69
N GLY A 18 -47.45 23.18 -15.57
CA GLY A 18 -47.02 22.81 -14.22
C GLY A 18 -47.11 21.31 -13.94
N ILE A 19 -48.18 20.65 -14.38
CA ILE A 19 -48.31 19.19 -14.28
C ILE A 19 -47.22 18.50 -15.10
N GLY A 20 -46.97 18.95 -16.33
CA GLY A 20 -45.93 18.40 -17.18
C GLY A 20 -44.54 18.48 -16.54
N ILE A 21 -44.18 19.67 -16.03
CA ILE A 21 -42.92 19.91 -15.34
C ILE A 21 -42.84 19.10 -14.05
N GLY A 22 -43.92 19.03 -13.27
CA GLY A 22 -44.00 18.28 -12.02
C GLY A 22 -43.83 16.77 -12.23
N ALA A 23 -44.49 16.21 -13.24
CA ALA A 23 -44.37 14.80 -13.60
C ALA A 23 -42.95 14.46 -14.09
N LEU A 24 -42.37 15.34 -14.90
CA LEU A 24 -41.00 15.18 -15.38
C LEU A 24 -40.00 15.23 -14.21
N GLY A 25 -40.16 16.19 -13.31
CA GLY A 25 -39.37 16.31 -12.09
C GLY A 25 -39.47 15.07 -11.21
N TYR A 26 -40.68 14.59 -10.95
CA TYR A 26 -40.90 13.36 -10.17
C TYR A 26 -40.22 12.14 -10.80
N HIS A 27 -40.32 11.99 -12.13
CA HIS A 27 -39.68 10.87 -12.84
C HIS A 27 -38.15 10.91 -12.71
N LEU A 28 -37.53 12.09 -12.87
CA LEU A 28 -36.08 12.25 -12.71
C LEU A 28 -35.62 11.97 -11.27
N LEU A 29 -36.35 12.49 -10.28
CA LEU A 29 -36.03 12.27 -8.87
C LEU A 29 -36.18 10.78 -8.49
N ASN A 30 -37.27 10.14 -8.91
CA ASN A 30 -37.52 8.73 -8.62
C ASN A 30 -36.46 7.81 -9.27
N ALA A 31 -36.07 8.10 -10.51
CA ALA A 31 -34.97 7.39 -11.18
C ALA A 31 -33.62 7.59 -10.46
N ASN A 32 -33.37 8.79 -9.92
CA ASN A 32 -32.16 9.07 -9.14
C ASN A 32 -32.13 8.32 -7.80
N VAL A 33 -33.27 8.22 -7.11
CA VAL A 33 -33.37 7.49 -5.83
C VAL A 33 -33.04 6.02 -6.00
N ALA A 34 -33.61 5.35 -7.01
CA ALA A 34 -33.32 3.94 -7.28
C ALA A 34 -31.82 3.72 -7.61
N ARG A 35 -31.22 4.61 -8.39
CA ARG A 35 -29.78 4.57 -8.68
C ARG A 35 -28.93 4.77 -7.42
N ASN A 36 -29.29 5.71 -6.55
CA ASN A 36 -28.55 5.97 -5.31
C ASN A 36 -28.62 4.77 -4.35
N GLN A 37 -29.77 4.12 -4.25
CA GLN A 37 -29.93 2.88 -3.46
C GLN A 37 -29.00 1.77 -3.97
N LYS A 38 -28.93 1.56 -5.29
CA LYS A 38 -28.02 0.57 -5.88
C LYS A 38 -26.55 0.89 -5.57
N VAL A 39 -26.14 2.15 -5.64
CA VAL A 39 -24.76 2.57 -5.29
C VAL A 39 -24.48 2.30 -3.81
N ARG A 40 -25.42 2.61 -2.91
CA ARG A 40 -25.28 2.31 -1.47
C ARG A 40 -25.17 0.81 -1.20
N GLN A 41 -25.96 -0.01 -1.91
CA GLN A 41 -25.88 -1.47 -1.82
C GLN A 41 -24.51 -1.97 -2.27
N ARG A 42 -24.01 -1.51 -3.42
CA ARG A 42 -22.67 -1.88 -3.91
C ARG A 42 -21.56 -1.48 -2.94
N LEU A 43 -21.69 -0.31 -2.31
CA LEU A 43 -20.73 0.15 -1.31
C LEU A 43 -20.75 -0.75 -0.07
N ALA A 44 -21.93 -1.11 0.42
CA ALA A 44 -22.08 -2.03 1.54
C ALA A 44 -21.56 -3.45 1.22
N GLU A 45 -21.83 -3.95 0.00
CA GLU A 45 -21.27 -5.23 -0.50
C GLU A 45 -19.73 -5.19 -0.51
N ALA A 46 -19.14 -4.15 -1.11
CA ALA A 46 -17.69 -4.00 -1.19
C ALA A 46 -17.02 -3.81 0.19
N GLU A 47 -17.66 -3.09 1.10
CA GLU A 47 -17.17 -2.92 2.47
C GLU A 47 -17.19 -4.24 3.25
N LEU A 48 -18.22 -5.05 3.04
CA LEU A 48 -18.32 -6.39 3.60
C LEU A 48 -17.29 -7.36 3.00
N GLU A 49 -17.03 -7.29 1.69
CA GLU A 49 -15.93 -8.05 1.06
C GLU A 49 -14.57 -7.62 1.62
N LEU A 50 -14.33 -6.33 1.78
CA LEU A 50 -13.09 -5.81 2.35
C LEU A 50 -12.90 -6.27 3.79
N SER A 51 -13.96 -6.28 4.61
CA SER A 51 -13.90 -6.81 5.98
C SER A 51 -13.50 -8.28 5.98
N GLN A 52 -14.12 -9.10 5.13
CA GLN A 52 -13.79 -10.53 5.05
C GLN A 52 -12.34 -10.77 4.63
N VAL A 53 -11.83 -10.02 3.66
CA VAL A 53 -10.42 -10.13 3.23
C VAL A 53 -9.49 -9.72 4.36
N LYS A 54 -9.80 -8.66 5.11
CA LYS A 54 -9.03 -8.23 6.27
C LYS A 54 -9.00 -9.30 7.36
N ASP A 55 -10.15 -9.91 7.66
CA ASP A 55 -10.25 -10.97 8.67
C ASP A 55 -9.44 -12.21 8.25
N ALA A 56 -9.56 -12.63 6.99
CA ALA A 56 -8.79 -13.74 6.44
C ALA A 56 -7.27 -13.46 6.47
N LEU A 57 -6.86 -12.24 6.13
CA LEU A 57 -5.46 -11.85 6.16
C LEU A 57 -4.91 -11.83 7.58
N ASN A 58 -5.70 -11.39 8.57
CA ASN A 58 -5.31 -11.42 9.97
C ASN A 58 -5.10 -12.86 10.48
N ASP A 59 -5.97 -13.79 10.12
CA ASP A 59 -5.80 -15.22 10.44
C ASP A 59 -4.55 -15.82 9.77
N HIS A 60 -4.28 -15.44 8.51
CA HIS A 60 -3.05 -15.83 7.82
C HIS A 60 -1.79 -15.26 8.47
N PHE A 61 -1.81 -14.01 8.92
CA PHE A 61 -0.68 -13.41 9.63
C PHE A 61 -0.45 -14.07 10.97
N ALA A 62 -1.50 -14.40 11.74
CA ALA A 62 -1.36 -15.15 12.98
C ALA A 62 -0.68 -16.52 12.75
N LYS A 63 -1.13 -17.26 11.73
CA LYS A 63 -0.50 -18.52 11.33
C LYS A 63 0.94 -18.34 10.83
N ALA A 64 1.20 -17.26 10.08
CA ALA A 64 2.54 -16.95 9.60
C ALA A 64 3.48 -16.62 10.76
N THR A 65 3.03 -15.86 11.76
CA THR A 65 3.83 -15.56 12.96
C THR A 65 4.14 -16.81 13.78
N ASP A 66 3.17 -17.73 13.89
CA ASP A 66 3.40 -19.02 14.54
C ASP A 66 4.44 -19.85 13.80
N LEU A 67 4.37 -19.88 12.45
CA LEU A 67 5.33 -20.59 11.63
C LEU A 67 6.73 -19.98 11.70
N VAL A 68 6.84 -18.65 11.68
CA VAL A 68 8.11 -17.92 11.87
C VAL A 68 8.71 -18.26 13.23
N THR A 69 7.89 -18.27 14.28
CA THR A 69 8.34 -18.63 15.64
C THR A 69 8.82 -20.08 15.70
N SER A 70 8.12 -21.00 15.02
CA SER A 70 8.55 -22.40 14.89
C SER A 70 9.91 -22.52 14.19
N ILE A 71 10.11 -21.80 13.09
CA ILE A 71 11.38 -21.81 12.35
C ILE A 71 12.52 -21.26 13.22
N GLN A 72 12.28 -20.15 13.92
CA GLN A 72 13.28 -19.59 14.84
C GLN A 72 13.66 -20.59 15.94
N ARG A 73 12.67 -21.28 16.51
CA ARG A 73 12.92 -22.34 17.51
C ARG A 73 13.72 -23.49 16.93
N GLN A 74 13.37 -23.96 15.73
CA GLN A 74 14.10 -25.04 15.04
C GLN A 74 15.54 -24.62 14.69
N SER A 75 15.76 -23.37 14.31
CA SER A 75 17.10 -22.81 14.08
C SER A 75 17.95 -22.87 15.36
N HIS A 76 17.42 -22.40 16.49
CA HIS A 76 18.14 -22.46 17.77
C HIS A 76 18.39 -23.90 18.24
N GLU A 77 17.44 -24.81 18.02
CA GLU A 77 17.64 -26.23 18.34
C GLU A 77 18.76 -26.84 17.49
N LEU A 78 18.84 -26.50 16.20
CA LEU A 78 19.92 -26.91 15.31
C LEU A 78 21.27 -26.34 15.77
N GLU A 79 21.34 -25.07 16.15
CA GLU A 79 22.55 -24.47 16.71
C GLU A 79 23.02 -25.20 17.97
N GLN A 80 22.10 -25.53 18.88
CA GLN A 80 22.40 -26.29 20.10
C GLN A 80 22.87 -27.72 19.80
N GLN A 81 22.23 -28.39 18.84
CA GLN A 81 22.65 -29.73 18.42
C GLN A 81 24.03 -29.70 17.75
N LEU A 82 24.31 -28.66 16.96
CA LEU A 82 25.59 -28.47 16.30
C LEU A 82 26.70 -28.20 17.33
N SER A 83 26.46 -27.35 18.32
CA SER A 83 27.42 -27.09 19.40
C SER A 83 27.68 -28.34 20.25
N GLN A 84 26.63 -29.06 20.65
CA GLN A 84 26.77 -30.33 21.38
C GLN A 84 27.49 -31.41 20.56
N SER A 85 27.22 -31.49 19.26
CA SER A 85 27.86 -32.46 18.36
C SER A 85 29.33 -32.13 18.14
N ALA A 86 29.67 -30.85 17.95
CA ALA A 86 31.05 -30.42 17.88
C ALA A 86 31.79 -30.67 19.20
N ASP A 87 31.14 -30.46 20.34
CA ASP A 87 31.75 -30.74 21.65
C ASP A 87 32.15 -32.20 21.83
N ARG A 88 31.33 -33.11 21.27
CA ARG A 88 31.54 -34.57 21.31
C ARG A 88 32.49 -35.09 20.24
N LEU A 89 32.45 -34.56 19.02
CA LEU A 89 33.24 -35.09 17.89
C LEU A 89 34.58 -34.38 17.70
N VAL A 90 34.74 -33.16 18.23
CA VAL A 90 35.93 -32.34 17.99
C VAL A 90 36.74 -32.23 19.28
N ASP A 91 37.91 -32.89 19.29
CA ASP A 91 38.95 -32.72 20.32
C ASP A 91 39.78 -31.44 20.11
N ASP A 92 39.56 -30.73 18.99
CA ASP A 92 40.23 -29.49 18.63
C ASP A 92 39.57 -28.25 19.28
N LEU A 93 40.27 -27.70 20.28
CA LEU A 93 39.90 -26.49 21.03
C LEU A 93 39.64 -25.25 20.15
N GLN A 94 40.24 -25.18 18.95
CA GLN A 94 40.07 -24.04 18.04
C GLN A 94 38.68 -24.03 17.38
N LEU A 95 38.12 -25.21 17.06
CA LEU A 95 36.80 -25.32 16.43
C LEU A 95 35.68 -25.11 17.45
N LYS A 96 35.85 -25.64 18.67
CA LYS A 96 34.94 -25.42 19.81
C LYS A 96 34.72 -23.94 20.10
N ARG A 97 35.76 -23.12 20.03
CA ARG A 97 35.70 -21.67 20.23
C ARG A 97 34.99 -20.90 19.10
N ARG A 98 34.98 -21.41 17.86
CA ARG A 98 34.21 -20.79 16.76
C ARG A 98 32.73 -21.15 16.78
N LEU A 99 32.40 -22.34 17.29
CA LEU A 99 31.02 -22.82 17.36
C LEU A 99 30.25 -22.36 18.59
N HIS A 100 30.96 -21.93 19.64
CA HIS A 100 30.41 -21.11 20.69
C HIS A 100 30.59 -19.64 20.28
N PRO A 101 29.59 -18.99 19.67
CA PRO A 101 29.59 -17.54 19.59
C PRO A 101 29.47 -17.05 21.03
N ARG A 102 30.63 -16.76 21.61
CA ARG A 102 30.78 -16.07 22.88
C ARG A 102 29.93 -14.80 22.78
N GLN A 103 28.97 -14.65 23.69
CA GLN A 103 28.41 -13.36 24.07
C GLN A 103 29.53 -12.49 24.65
N GLU A 104 30.40 -11.99 23.78
CA GLU A 104 31.37 -10.93 23.99
C GLU A 104 31.27 -10.15 22.67
N GLY A 105 30.57 -9.03 22.57
CA GLY A 105 30.71 -7.92 23.51
C GLY A 105 32.18 -7.57 23.54
N GLU A 106 32.61 -6.71 22.61
CA GLU A 106 33.98 -6.20 22.44
C GLU A 106 34.88 -7.05 21.54
N THR A 107 35.00 -6.63 20.27
CA THR A 107 36.27 -6.29 19.57
C THR A 107 36.14 -6.56 18.07
N GLN A 108 35.67 -5.58 17.31
CA GLN A 108 36.37 -5.05 16.13
C GLN A 108 35.55 -3.89 15.53
N GLU A 109 35.86 -2.69 16.01
CA GLU A 109 35.61 -1.46 15.27
C GLU A 109 36.60 -1.42 14.10
N GLU A 110 36.23 -2.02 12.97
CA GLU A 110 36.82 -1.68 11.68
C GLU A 110 35.69 -1.37 10.69
N ASP A 111 35.42 -0.07 10.59
CA ASP A 111 34.94 0.62 9.39
C ASP A 111 33.55 0.21 8.83
N ALA A 112 32.57 0.03 9.71
CA ALA A 112 31.17 0.00 9.27
C ALA A 112 30.59 1.43 9.33
N ASP A 113 30.51 2.07 8.17
CA ASP A 113 29.75 3.30 7.94
C ASP A 113 28.40 3.20 8.68
N PRO A 114 27.95 4.26 9.40
CA PRO A 114 26.71 4.21 10.15
C PRO A 114 25.55 3.85 9.22
N PRO A 115 24.52 3.12 9.70
CA PRO A 115 23.40 2.72 8.86
C PRO A 115 22.74 3.98 8.26
N GLN A 116 22.94 4.18 6.97
CA GLN A 116 22.43 5.36 6.28
C GLN A 116 20.91 5.28 6.24
N MET A 117 20.24 6.40 6.56
CA MET A 117 18.80 6.52 6.44
C MET A 117 18.38 6.18 5.00
N PRO A 118 17.24 5.47 4.80
CA PRO A 118 16.76 5.15 3.46
C PRO A 118 16.72 6.41 2.60
N ARG A 119 17.46 6.38 1.50
CA ARG A 119 17.59 7.53 0.61
C ARG A 119 16.24 7.79 -0.04
N ASP A 120 15.72 9.02 0.09
CA ASP A 120 14.52 9.44 -0.64
C ASP A 120 14.91 9.73 -2.10
N TYR A 121 14.65 8.76 -2.97
CA TYR A 121 14.96 8.86 -4.39
C TYR A 121 14.07 9.85 -5.15
N ALA A 122 13.11 10.50 -4.47
CA ALA A 122 12.27 11.54 -5.06
C ALA A 122 12.82 12.96 -4.84
N GLU A 123 13.82 13.15 -3.97
CA GLU A 123 14.35 14.48 -3.65
C GLU A 123 15.43 14.89 -4.68
N GLY A 124 15.12 15.88 -5.51
CA GLY A 124 16.04 16.43 -6.53
C GLY A 124 15.97 15.79 -7.91
N ALA A 125 15.33 14.62 -8.06
CA ALA A 125 15.03 14.04 -9.36
C ALA A 125 13.62 14.46 -9.80
N GLN A 126 13.51 15.22 -10.90
CA GLN A 126 12.25 15.37 -11.61
C GLN A 126 11.79 13.95 -11.96
N GLY A 127 10.71 13.48 -11.33
CA GLY A 127 10.36 12.06 -11.29
C GLY A 127 10.28 11.43 -12.68
N THR A 128 10.31 10.11 -12.76
CA THR A 128 10.34 9.35 -14.03
C THR A 128 9.19 9.63 -15.01
N LEU A 129 8.20 10.41 -14.60
CA LEU A 129 7.07 10.86 -15.40
C LEU A 129 7.22 12.29 -15.95
N SER A 130 8.33 12.98 -15.65
CA SER A 130 8.61 14.28 -16.26
C SER A 130 8.97 14.10 -17.72
N GLU A 131 8.38 14.93 -18.58
CA GLU A 131 8.60 14.94 -20.03
C GLU A 131 10.07 15.13 -20.45
N ASP A 132 10.89 15.68 -19.57
CA ASP A 132 12.33 15.92 -19.79
C ASP A 132 13.23 14.75 -19.31
N TYR A 133 12.64 13.67 -18.77
CA TYR A 133 13.39 12.53 -18.24
C TYR A 133 14.18 11.83 -19.36
N GLY A 134 15.51 11.98 -19.33
CA GLY A 134 16.43 11.41 -20.32
C GLY A 134 16.72 12.29 -21.55
N LEU A 135 16.28 13.55 -21.55
CA LEU A 135 16.47 14.48 -22.69
C LEU A 135 17.56 15.54 -22.49
N GLU A 136 18.31 15.49 -21.40
CA GLU A 136 19.39 16.46 -21.12
C GLU A 136 20.48 16.47 -22.22
N PRO A 137 20.70 17.60 -22.92
CA PRO A 137 21.76 17.73 -23.92
C PRO A 137 23.13 17.68 -23.24
N HIS A 138 24.02 16.84 -23.79
CA HIS A 138 25.33 16.40 -23.27
C HIS A 138 26.35 17.50 -22.86
N LYS A 139 26.03 18.79 -22.80
CA LYS A 139 27.02 19.85 -22.57
C LYS A 139 27.25 20.25 -21.10
N GLN A 140 26.58 19.62 -20.13
CA GLN A 140 26.76 19.95 -18.69
C GLN A 140 27.15 18.75 -17.81
N ARG A 141 27.74 17.69 -18.37
CA ARG A 141 28.28 16.55 -17.59
C ARG A 141 29.69 16.80 -17.02
N ALA A 142 30.08 18.04 -16.76
CA ALA A 142 31.42 18.39 -16.25
C ALA A 142 31.41 19.05 -14.87
N THR A 143 30.25 19.21 -14.24
CA THR A 143 30.16 19.75 -12.88
C THR A 143 28.93 19.19 -12.20
N GLU A 144 29.01 17.94 -11.74
CA GLU A 144 28.42 17.45 -10.48
C GLU A 144 28.43 15.92 -10.46
N GLU A 145 29.22 15.42 -9.50
CA GLU A 145 29.18 14.12 -8.82
C GLU A 145 29.28 12.82 -9.64
N GLU A 146 30.50 12.29 -9.59
CA GLU A 146 30.92 10.92 -9.88
C GLU A 146 30.12 9.91 -9.03
N THR A 147 28.99 9.42 -9.54
CA THR A 147 28.34 8.21 -8.98
C THR A 147 29.07 6.97 -9.50
N PRO A 148 29.67 6.12 -8.63
CA PRO A 148 30.32 4.89 -9.08
C PRO A 148 29.29 3.90 -9.63
N PRO A 149 29.68 3.02 -10.59
CA PRO A 149 28.74 2.19 -11.33
C PRO A 149 28.08 1.11 -10.45
N PRO A 150 26.85 0.67 -10.80
CA PRO A 150 26.12 -0.34 -10.06
C PRO A 150 26.86 -1.68 -10.07
N ARG A 151 27.17 -2.21 -8.88
CA ARG A 151 27.58 -3.61 -8.71
C ARG A 151 26.34 -4.49 -8.72
N TYR A 152 26.23 -5.33 -9.75
CA TYR A 152 25.29 -6.45 -9.80
C TYR A 152 25.80 -7.63 -8.98
#